data_AF-A0A7S1MT37-F1
#
_entry.id   AF-A0A7S1MT37-F1
#
_cell.length_a   1.000
_cell.length_b   1.000
_cell.length_c   1.000
_cell.angle_alpha   90.00
_cell.angle_beta   90.00
_cell.angle_gamma   90.00
#
_symmetry.space_group_name_H-M   'P 1'
#
loop_
_entity.id
_entity.type
_entity.pdbx_description
1 polymer ?
#
loop_
_entity_poly.entity_id
_entity_poly.type
_entity_poly.pdbx_seq_one_letter_code
_entity_poly.pdbx_strand_id
1 'polypeptide(L)'
;GAPVPQVAALMAGEFRIATLGGELCTVAAESGLTVQQAKEAIEAKSGIPMREQRLLHGMHELHEGELLSKLLAGSGATNLVLVRRAPDQAEWLALVEEDWESLSGAPDGIRADPEVVLAALAISGYALEFAAPELRADWDTVLAALEADGCALEFAAAHLRADRELVLLAVEQDGSALEFAAPALRGDRGIVSAAVRENGRALRFASMQLRNDRALVLAAVAQNPCALEFAAPRLRADRQVVLQAVRDNADTLRFASPDLQMDEAVAAIREERRQHGLHELAAESLKEMGEEERLAIAAHWHAEAGQLLHRWAGIRLQQPPACPDCLIGRHLWCLRCGPSSMADARRAMEQVAAEDHQMVQREQRLMREFL
;
A
#
# COMPACT_ATOMS: atom_id res chain seq x y z
N GLY A 1 -51.24 20.57 -55.43
CA GLY A 1 -50.27 19.55 -55.00
C GLY A 1 -48.99 20.25 -54.64
N ALA A 2 -48.71 20.40 -53.35
CA ALA A 2 -47.41 20.85 -52.87
C ALA A 2 -46.44 19.67 -52.93
N PRO A 3 -45.16 19.88 -53.30
CA PRO A 3 -44.18 18.81 -53.27
C PRO A 3 -43.85 18.45 -51.82
N VAL A 4 -43.83 17.15 -51.55
CA VAL A 4 -43.29 16.56 -50.31
C VAL A 4 -41.80 16.94 -50.23
N PRO A 5 -41.29 17.42 -49.08
CA PRO A 5 -39.86 17.65 -48.96
C PRO A 5 -39.15 16.30 -49.03
N GLN A 6 -38.25 16.16 -50.01
CA GLN A 6 -37.24 15.13 -50.01
C GLN A 6 -36.53 15.20 -48.66
N VAL A 7 -36.65 14.13 -47.88
CA VAL A 7 -35.80 13.89 -46.72
C VAL A 7 -34.38 14.08 -47.22
N ALA A 8 -33.70 15.10 -46.70
CA ALA A 8 -32.27 15.24 -46.89
C ALA A 8 -31.65 13.90 -46.49
N ALA A 9 -31.15 13.16 -47.47
CA ALA A 9 -30.20 12.11 -47.21
C ALA A 9 -29.07 12.81 -46.47
N LEU A 10 -29.03 12.67 -45.13
CA LEU A 10 -27.80 12.94 -44.40
C LEU A 10 -26.74 12.19 -45.18
N MET A 11 -25.72 12.92 -45.65
CA MET A 11 -24.55 12.32 -46.27
C MET A 11 -23.95 11.38 -45.23
N ALA A 12 -24.42 10.13 -45.23
CA ALA A 12 -23.93 9.08 -44.37
C ALA A 12 -22.47 8.93 -44.77
N GLY A 13 -21.57 9.25 -43.85
CA GLY A 13 -20.16 9.07 -44.14
C GLY A 13 -19.88 7.60 -44.42
N GLU A 14 -18.74 7.28 -45.00
CA GLU A 14 -18.29 5.91 -45.16
C GLU A 14 -16.83 5.76 -44.71
N PHE A 15 -16.51 4.62 -44.13
CA PHE A 15 -15.13 4.20 -43.90
C PHE A 15 -14.74 3.21 -44.98
N ARG A 16 -13.73 3.56 -45.77
CA ARG A 16 -13.17 2.66 -46.78
C ARG A 16 -12.03 1.88 -46.15
N ILE A 17 -12.20 0.57 -46.04
CA ILE A 17 -11.24 -0.32 -45.42
C ILE A 17 -10.37 -0.91 -46.52
N ALA A 18 -9.06 -0.66 -46.43
CA ALA A 18 -8.09 -1.19 -47.37
C ALA A 18 -7.06 -2.05 -46.63
N THR A 19 -6.59 -3.10 -47.29
CA THR A 19 -5.37 -3.82 -46.89
C THR A 19 -4.20 -3.31 -47.73
N LEU A 20 -2.99 -3.81 -47.48
CA LEU A 20 -1.85 -3.57 -48.37
C LEU A 20 -2.07 -4.08 -49.80
N GLY A 21 -3.01 -5.02 -50.00
CA GLY A 21 -3.39 -5.55 -51.30
C GLY A 21 -4.45 -4.74 -52.06
N GLY A 22 -4.97 -3.65 -51.48
CA GLY A 22 -6.02 -2.81 -52.05
C GLY A 22 -7.28 -2.75 -51.19
N GLU A 23 -8.33 -2.15 -51.75
CA GLU A 23 -9.62 -1.95 -51.08
C GLU A 23 -10.28 -3.31 -50.76
N LEU A 24 -10.74 -3.45 -49.52
CA LEU A 24 -11.35 -4.67 -48.99
C LEU A 24 -12.87 -4.54 -48.92
N CYS A 25 -13.37 -3.52 -48.22
CA CYS A 25 -14.80 -3.26 -48.07
C CYS A 25 -15.06 -1.83 -47.59
N THR A 26 -16.33 -1.42 -47.58
CA THR A 26 -16.77 -0.16 -46.98
C THR A 26 -17.66 -0.42 -45.77
N VAL A 27 -17.56 0.42 -44.74
CA VAL A 27 -18.41 0.40 -43.54
C VAL A 27 -19.17 1.73 -43.49
N ALA A 28 -20.49 1.67 -43.32
CA ALA A 28 -21.31 2.88 -43.23
C ALA A 28 -21.00 3.62 -41.92
N ALA A 29 -20.80 4.93 -42.00
CA ALA A 29 -20.52 5.75 -40.85
C ALA A 29 -21.81 6.23 -40.21
N GLU A 30 -22.33 5.40 -39.31
CA GLU A 30 -23.49 5.74 -38.48
C GLU A 30 -23.07 6.61 -37.28
N SER A 31 -24.01 7.43 -36.80
CA SER A 31 -23.77 8.25 -35.61
C SER A 31 -23.51 7.36 -34.40
N GLY A 32 -22.30 7.46 -33.83
CA GLY A 32 -21.91 6.64 -32.67
C GLY A 32 -21.22 5.32 -33.01
N LEU A 33 -20.89 5.07 -34.28
CA LEU A 33 -20.12 3.89 -34.68
C LEU A 33 -18.82 3.78 -33.87
N THR A 34 -18.66 2.69 -33.13
CA THR A 34 -17.43 2.35 -32.40
C THR A 34 -16.48 1.54 -33.28
N VAL A 35 -15.21 1.48 -32.88
CA VAL A 35 -14.23 0.58 -33.52
C VAL A 35 -14.67 -0.88 -33.44
N GLN A 36 -15.24 -1.32 -32.31
CA GLN A 36 -15.78 -2.68 -32.17
C GLN A 36 -16.84 -2.99 -33.22
N GLN A 37 -17.84 -2.12 -33.39
CA GLN A 37 -18.91 -2.30 -34.38
C GLN A 37 -18.38 -2.28 -35.82
N ALA A 38 -17.36 -1.47 -36.10
CA ALA A 38 -16.72 -1.49 -37.41
C ALA A 38 -15.98 -2.81 -37.66
N LYS A 39 -15.29 -3.37 -36.66
CA LYS A 39 -14.65 -4.67 -36.77
C LYS A 39 -15.66 -5.80 -37.03
N GLU A 40 -16.81 -5.78 -36.35
CA GLU A 40 -17.94 -6.70 -36.61
C GLU A 40 -18.43 -6.59 -38.06
N ALA A 41 -18.61 -5.35 -38.55
CA ALA A 41 -19.04 -5.10 -39.93
C ALA A 41 -18.00 -5.55 -40.96
N ILE A 42 -16.70 -5.41 -40.66
CA ILE A 42 -15.62 -5.90 -41.51
C ILE A 42 -15.58 -7.43 -41.52
N GLU A 43 -15.74 -8.08 -40.38
CA GLU A 43 -15.80 -9.55 -40.29
C GLU A 43 -16.97 -10.09 -41.12
N ALA A 44 -18.16 -9.53 -40.97
CA ALA A 44 -19.34 -9.93 -41.72
C ALA A 44 -19.16 -9.79 -43.24
N LYS A 45 -18.34 -8.84 -43.72
CA LYS A 45 -18.11 -8.57 -45.15
C LYS A 45 -16.90 -9.28 -45.74
N SER A 46 -15.85 -9.47 -44.95
CA SER A 46 -14.55 -9.99 -45.41
C SER A 46 -14.23 -11.40 -44.92
N GLY A 47 -14.92 -11.87 -43.88
CA GLY A 47 -14.62 -13.12 -43.19
C GLY A 47 -13.37 -13.08 -42.31
N ILE A 48 -12.70 -11.93 -42.15
CA ILE A 48 -11.53 -11.77 -41.27
C ILE A 48 -12.02 -11.64 -39.83
N PRO A 49 -11.66 -12.57 -38.92
CA PRO A 49 -12.14 -12.52 -37.54
C PRO A 49 -11.77 -11.22 -36.83
N MET A 50 -12.65 -10.67 -35.99
CA MET A 50 -12.41 -9.39 -35.30
C MET A 50 -11.07 -9.31 -34.57
N ARG A 51 -10.68 -10.39 -33.88
CA ARG A 51 -9.39 -10.50 -33.18
C ARG A 51 -8.16 -10.43 -34.09
N GLU A 52 -8.33 -10.78 -35.37
CA GLU A 52 -7.27 -10.66 -36.37
C GLU A 52 -7.20 -9.26 -36.98
N GLN A 53 -8.16 -8.37 -36.66
CA GLN A 53 -8.25 -7.05 -37.26
C GLN A 53 -7.52 -5.97 -36.46
N ARG A 54 -6.45 -5.43 -37.05
CA ARG A 54 -5.77 -4.22 -36.58
C ARG A 54 -6.10 -3.05 -37.50
N LEU A 55 -6.88 -2.09 -36.99
CA LEU A 55 -7.33 -0.92 -37.75
C LEU A 55 -6.46 0.30 -37.47
N LEU A 56 -6.02 0.95 -38.55
CA LEU A 56 -5.16 2.13 -38.51
C LEU A 56 -5.82 3.29 -39.25
N HIS A 57 -5.73 4.49 -38.68
CA HIS A 57 -6.02 5.74 -39.36
C HIS A 57 -4.73 6.56 -39.50
N GLY A 58 -4.20 6.62 -40.72
CA GLY A 58 -2.85 7.14 -40.95
C GLY A 58 -1.82 6.26 -40.24
N MET A 59 -1.16 6.84 -39.23
CA MET A 59 -0.14 6.15 -38.40
C MET A 59 -0.66 5.76 -37.01
N HIS A 60 -1.92 6.02 -36.69
CA HIS A 60 -2.50 5.73 -35.37
C HIS A 60 -3.33 4.46 -35.42
N GLU A 61 -3.10 3.55 -34.48
CA GLU A 61 -3.97 2.40 -34.23
C GLU A 61 -5.24 2.84 -33.51
N LEU A 62 -6.35 2.22 -33.89
CA LEU A 62 -7.67 2.51 -33.37
C LEU A 62 -8.07 1.42 -32.37
N HIS A 63 -8.40 1.84 -31.14
CA HIS A 63 -8.78 0.94 -30.05
C HIS A 63 -10.30 0.83 -29.89
N GLU A 64 -10.78 -0.27 -29.28
CA GLU A 64 -12.20 -0.68 -29.33
C GLU A 64 -13.19 0.35 -28.79
N GLY A 65 -12.78 1.13 -27.79
CA GLY A 65 -13.59 2.20 -27.18
C GLY A 65 -13.66 3.51 -27.97
N GLU A 66 -12.93 3.64 -29.08
CA GLU A 66 -12.91 4.87 -29.86
C GLU A 66 -14.15 5.01 -30.75
N LEU A 67 -14.65 6.25 -30.83
CA LEU A 67 -15.74 6.62 -31.73
C LEU A 67 -15.16 7.00 -33.09
N LEU A 68 -15.41 6.16 -34.09
CA LEU A 68 -14.97 6.39 -35.47
C LEU A 68 -15.61 7.63 -36.09
N SER A 69 -16.80 8.00 -35.62
CA SER A 69 -17.51 9.20 -36.08
C SER A 69 -16.69 10.49 -35.98
N LYS A 70 -15.70 10.56 -35.06
CA LYS A 70 -14.78 11.69 -34.93
C LYS A 70 -13.78 11.83 -36.08
N LEU A 71 -13.55 10.76 -36.84
CA LEU A 71 -12.54 10.71 -37.92
C LEU A 71 -13.07 11.17 -39.28
N LEU A 72 -14.36 11.46 -39.39
CA LEU A 72 -15.01 11.91 -40.63
C LEU A 72 -14.73 13.40 -40.86
N ALA A 73 -13.57 13.71 -41.43
CA ALA A 73 -13.19 15.08 -41.78
C ALA A 73 -13.88 15.53 -43.07
N GLY A 74 -15.09 16.10 -42.97
CA GLY A 74 -15.76 16.97 -43.96
C GLY A 74 -16.08 16.43 -45.36
N SER A 75 -15.41 15.36 -45.82
CA SER A 75 -15.47 14.78 -47.17
C SER A 75 -16.44 13.60 -47.27
N GLY A 76 -17.03 13.18 -46.15
CA GLY A 76 -17.96 12.05 -46.10
C GLY A 76 -17.32 10.68 -46.32
N ALA A 77 -16.01 10.58 -46.57
CA ALA A 77 -15.33 9.29 -46.67
C ALA A 77 -13.95 9.34 -46.00
N THR A 78 -13.66 8.39 -45.12
CA THR A 78 -12.37 8.26 -44.43
C THR A 78 -11.75 6.90 -44.73
N ASN A 79 -10.47 6.88 -45.09
CA ASN A 79 -9.75 5.63 -45.36
C ASN A 79 -9.17 5.07 -44.06
N LEU A 80 -9.40 3.79 -43.80
CA LEU A 80 -8.76 3.03 -42.74
C LEU A 80 -7.94 1.90 -43.35
N VAL A 81 -6.78 1.63 -42.77
CA VAL A 81 -5.93 0.50 -43.15
C VAL A 81 -6.18 -0.65 -42.19
N LEU A 82 -6.52 -1.82 -42.73
CA LEU A 82 -6.60 -3.07 -42.00
C LEU A 82 -5.29 -3.84 -42.19
N VAL A 83 -4.61 -4.08 -41.08
CA VAL A 83 -3.51 -5.06 -40.98
C VAL A 83 -4.07 -6.31 -40.33
N ARG A 84 -3.87 -7.47 -40.97
CA ARG A 84 -4.33 -8.75 -40.45
C ARG A 84 -3.25 -9.35 -39.55
N ARG A 85 -3.60 -9.62 -38.29
CA ARG A 85 -2.74 -10.38 -37.35
C ARG A 85 -2.71 -11.86 -37.75
N ALA A 86 -1.62 -12.54 -37.41
CA ALA A 86 -1.57 -13.99 -37.59
C ALA A 86 -2.63 -14.66 -36.69
N PRO A 87 -3.32 -15.73 -37.13
CA PRO A 87 -4.35 -16.40 -36.34
C PRO A 87 -3.83 -16.83 -34.96
N ASP A 88 -2.65 -17.46 -34.91
CA ASP A 88 -2.01 -17.90 -33.67
C ASP A 88 -1.75 -16.71 -32.72
N GLN A 89 -1.25 -15.59 -33.24
CA GLN A 89 -1.01 -14.38 -32.45
C GLN A 89 -2.32 -13.83 -31.86
N ALA A 90 -3.38 -13.76 -32.67
CA ALA A 90 -4.69 -13.26 -32.25
C ALA A 90 -5.38 -14.16 -31.22
N GLU A 91 -5.19 -15.48 -31.32
CA GLU A 91 -5.66 -16.43 -30.32
C GLU A 91 -4.93 -16.24 -28.99
N TRP A 92 -3.60 -16.12 -29.03
CA TRP A 92 -2.80 -15.91 -27.81
C TRP A 92 -3.06 -14.57 -27.15
N LEU A 93 -3.29 -13.49 -27.91
CA LEU A 93 -3.70 -12.21 -27.35
C LEU A 93 -4.99 -12.33 -26.54
N ALA A 94 -6.01 -13.00 -27.09
CA ALA A 94 -7.26 -13.22 -26.37
C ALA A 94 -7.05 -14.08 -25.11
N LEU A 95 -6.20 -15.10 -25.17
CA LEU A 95 -5.88 -15.93 -24.00
C LEU A 95 -5.17 -15.15 -22.89
N VAL A 96 -4.15 -14.36 -23.22
CA VAL A 96 -3.41 -13.58 -22.21
C VAL A 96 -4.22 -12.42 -21.65
N GLU A 97 -5.15 -11.86 -22.43
CA GLU A 97 -6.09 -10.83 -21.96
C GLU A 97 -7.04 -11.35 -20.88
N GLU A 98 -7.43 -12.63 -20.95
CA GLU A 98 -8.26 -13.28 -19.92
C GLU A 98 -7.41 -13.79 -18.75
N ASP A 99 -6.27 -14.41 -19.04
CA ASP A 99 -5.35 -14.99 -18.06
C ASP A 99 -3.89 -14.88 -18.52
N TRP A 100 -3.18 -13.90 -17.95
CA TRP A 100 -1.78 -13.65 -18.25
C TRP A 100 -0.87 -14.87 -17.99
N GLU A 101 -1.23 -15.76 -17.05
CA GLU A 101 -0.42 -16.95 -16.70
C GLU A 101 -0.42 -17.99 -17.84
N SER A 102 -1.39 -17.91 -18.75
CA SER A 102 -1.44 -18.71 -19.98
C SER A 102 -0.18 -18.58 -20.83
N LEU A 103 0.55 -17.45 -20.73
CA LEU A 103 1.81 -17.23 -21.43
C LEU A 103 2.88 -18.29 -21.10
N SER A 104 2.81 -18.93 -19.93
CA SER A 104 3.70 -20.03 -19.53
C SER A 104 3.63 -21.25 -20.47
N GLY A 105 2.46 -21.51 -21.06
CA GLY A 105 2.23 -22.59 -22.02
C GLY A 105 2.41 -22.19 -23.47
N ALA A 106 2.76 -20.94 -23.75
CA ALA A 106 2.86 -20.42 -25.11
C ALA A 106 4.11 -20.95 -25.84
N PRO A 107 4.04 -21.19 -27.16
CA PRO A 107 5.19 -21.59 -27.95
C PRO A 107 6.24 -20.48 -28.00
N ASP A 108 7.51 -20.84 -28.23
CA ASP A 108 8.64 -19.89 -28.16
C ASP A 108 8.45 -18.66 -29.07
N GLY A 109 7.83 -18.84 -30.25
CA GLY A 109 7.54 -17.72 -31.16
C GLY A 109 6.56 -16.70 -30.59
N ILE A 110 5.61 -17.13 -29.75
CA ILE A 110 4.63 -16.26 -29.09
C ILE A 110 5.25 -15.61 -27.85
N ARG A 111 6.07 -16.35 -27.10
CA ARG A 111 6.83 -15.79 -25.98
C ARG A 111 7.88 -14.76 -26.42
N ALA A 112 8.27 -14.80 -27.68
CA ALA A 112 9.14 -13.81 -28.32
C ALA A 112 8.37 -12.69 -29.05
N ASP A 113 7.04 -12.74 -29.09
CA ASP A 113 6.21 -11.72 -29.69
C ASP A 113 6.00 -10.56 -28.69
N PRO A 114 6.54 -9.36 -28.97
CA PRO A 114 6.44 -8.23 -28.03
C PRO A 114 4.99 -7.83 -27.76
N GLU A 115 4.09 -7.97 -28.73
CA GLU A 115 2.72 -7.52 -28.60
C GLU A 115 1.92 -8.42 -27.65
N VAL A 116 2.12 -9.74 -27.76
CA VAL A 116 1.50 -10.71 -26.83
C VAL A 116 2.08 -10.54 -25.43
N VAL A 117 3.40 -10.38 -25.31
CA VAL A 117 4.05 -10.21 -24.01
C VAL A 117 3.63 -8.90 -23.34
N LEU A 118 3.59 -7.78 -24.08
CA LEU A 118 3.15 -6.50 -23.53
C LEU A 118 1.67 -6.54 -23.08
N ALA A 119 0.81 -7.25 -23.80
CA ALA A 119 -0.58 -7.46 -23.38
C ALA A 119 -0.65 -8.21 -22.03
N ALA A 120 0.15 -9.26 -21.85
CA ALA A 120 0.24 -9.98 -20.58
C ALA A 120 0.83 -9.12 -19.44
N LEU A 121 1.86 -8.34 -19.74
CA LEU A 121 2.52 -7.43 -18.79
C LEU A 121 1.60 -6.31 -18.29
N ALA A 122 0.67 -5.85 -19.13
CA ALA A 122 -0.32 -4.85 -18.75
C ALA A 122 -1.27 -5.36 -17.64
N ILE A 123 -1.40 -6.68 -17.49
CA ILE A 123 -2.19 -7.31 -16.42
C ILE A 123 -1.32 -7.63 -15.20
N SER A 124 -0.11 -8.15 -15.42
CA SER A 124 0.82 -8.55 -14.36
C SER A 124 2.27 -8.46 -14.81
N GLY A 125 3.10 -7.72 -14.06
CA GLY A 125 4.54 -7.63 -14.29
C GLY A 125 5.26 -8.99 -14.23
N TYR A 126 4.71 -9.97 -13.50
CA TYR A 126 5.26 -11.33 -13.41
C TYR A 126 5.21 -12.10 -14.75
N ALA A 127 4.41 -11.66 -15.72
CA ALA A 127 4.40 -12.27 -17.06
C ALA A 127 5.78 -12.23 -17.74
N LEU A 128 6.67 -11.31 -17.30
CA LEU A 128 8.04 -11.22 -17.77
C LEU A 128 8.84 -12.52 -17.57
N GLU A 129 8.50 -13.34 -16.57
CA GLU A 129 9.13 -14.64 -16.33
C GLU A 129 9.09 -15.54 -17.57
N PHE A 130 7.93 -15.55 -18.24
CA PHE A 130 7.62 -16.41 -19.37
C PHE A 130 8.02 -15.79 -20.71
N ALA A 131 8.38 -14.51 -20.75
CA ALA A 131 8.88 -13.89 -21.97
C ALA A 131 10.18 -14.53 -22.47
N ALA A 132 10.43 -14.43 -23.78
CA ALA A 132 11.67 -14.89 -24.37
C ALA A 132 12.89 -14.11 -23.81
N PRO A 133 14.10 -14.72 -23.77
CA PRO A 133 15.29 -14.08 -23.22
C PRO A 133 15.62 -12.71 -23.83
N GLU A 134 15.30 -12.53 -25.11
CA GLU A 134 15.51 -11.28 -25.85
C GLU A 134 14.63 -10.16 -25.29
N LEU A 135 13.36 -10.45 -24.97
CA LEU A 135 12.42 -9.50 -24.39
C LEU A 135 12.71 -9.23 -22.90
N ARG A 136 13.21 -10.22 -22.17
CA ARG A 136 13.72 -10.03 -20.79
C ARG A 136 14.99 -9.17 -20.75
N ALA A 137 15.66 -9.02 -21.89
CA ALA A 137 16.82 -8.16 -22.08
C ALA A 137 16.48 -6.83 -22.76
N ASP A 138 15.22 -6.63 -23.14
CA ASP A 138 14.75 -5.40 -23.79
C ASP A 138 14.34 -4.37 -22.74
N TRP A 139 14.79 -3.14 -22.92
CA TRP A 139 14.56 -2.07 -21.94
C TRP A 139 13.08 -1.72 -21.81
N ASP A 140 12.40 -1.49 -22.95
CA ASP A 140 11.02 -1.02 -22.96
C ASP A 140 10.06 -2.10 -22.44
N THR A 141 10.33 -3.36 -22.78
CA THR A 141 9.55 -4.50 -22.28
C THR A 141 9.69 -4.68 -20.77
N VAL A 142 10.92 -4.60 -20.25
CA VAL A 142 11.14 -4.71 -18.79
C VAL A 142 10.57 -3.49 -18.07
N LEU A 143 10.68 -2.29 -18.65
CA LEU A 143 10.08 -1.08 -18.08
C LEU A 143 8.57 -1.24 -17.92
N ALA A 144 7.87 -1.72 -18.96
CA ALA A 144 6.44 -2.00 -18.89
C ALA A 144 6.09 -3.00 -17.78
N ALA A 145 6.93 -4.02 -17.56
CA ALA A 145 6.77 -4.96 -16.46
C ALA A 145 6.89 -4.29 -15.07
N LEU A 146 7.86 -3.38 -14.92
CA LEU A 146 8.12 -2.67 -13.67
C LEU A 146 7.06 -1.63 -13.33
N GLU A 147 6.44 -1.02 -14.34
CA GLU A 147 5.30 -0.11 -14.15
C GLU A 147 4.10 -0.85 -13.54
N ALA A 148 3.91 -2.13 -13.90
CA ALA A 148 2.89 -2.99 -13.30
C ALA A 148 3.31 -3.52 -11.92
N ASP A 149 4.53 -4.08 -11.79
CA ASP A 149 5.07 -4.60 -10.53
C ASP A 149 6.62 -4.46 -10.48
N GLY A 150 7.12 -3.69 -9.52
CA GLY A 150 8.55 -3.43 -9.33
C GLY A 150 9.36 -4.70 -8.99
N CYS A 151 8.72 -5.72 -8.41
CA CYS A 151 9.35 -7.02 -8.17
C CYS A 151 9.57 -7.83 -9.47
N ALA A 152 8.94 -7.45 -10.59
CA ALA A 152 9.22 -8.06 -11.90
C ALA A 152 10.69 -7.91 -12.34
N LEU A 153 11.45 -7.01 -11.70
CA LEU A 153 12.89 -6.88 -11.85
C LEU A 153 13.63 -8.22 -11.70
N GLU A 154 13.11 -9.17 -10.91
CA GLU A 154 13.67 -10.53 -10.77
C GLU A 154 13.92 -11.21 -12.11
N PHE A 155 12.98 -11.06 -13.05
CA PHE A 155 13.02 -11.75 -14.33
C PHE A 155 13.83 -11.01 -15.40
N ALA A 156 14.21 -9.75 -15.16
CA ALA A 156 15.03 -9.00 -16.08
C ALA A 156 16.42 -9.63 -16.27
N ALA A 157 17.00 -9.43 -17.46
CA ALA A 157 18.35 -9.88 -17.76
C ALA A 157 19.36 -9.26 -16.79
N ALA A 158 20.46 -9.98 -16.53
CA ALA A 158 21.42 -9.60 -15.49
C ALA A 158 22.02 -8.19 -15.67
N HIS A 159 22.19 -7.73 -16.91
CA HIS A 159 22.69 -6.39 -17.20
C HIS A 159 21.66 -5.29 -16.88
N LEU A 160 20.36 -5.55 -17.09
CA LEU A 160 19.27 -4.64 -16.70
C LEU A 160 19.08 -4.59 -15.19
N ARG A 161 19.25 -5.71 -14.48
CA ARG A 161 19.30 -5.73 -13.00
C ARG A 161 20.52 -5.00 -12.43
N ALA A 162 21.54 -4.76 -13.26
CA ALA A 162 22.71 -3.95 -12.92
C ALA A 162 22.60 -2.50 -13.45
N ASP A 163 21.53 -2.17 -14.16
CA ASP A 163 21.28 -0.82 -14.62
C ASP A 163 20.74 0.03 -13.47
N ARG A 164 21.38 1.18 -13.24
CA ARG A 164 21.06 2.03 -12.11
C ARG A 164 19.69 2.70 -12.26
N GLU A 165 19.33 3.13 -13.45
CA GLU A 165 18.10 3.87 -13.70
C GLU A 165 16.90 2.94 -13.59
N LEU A 166 16.98 1.76 -14.22
CA LEU A 166 15.92 0.76 -14.17
C LEU A 166 15.64 0.27 -12.75
N VAL A 167 16.70 -0.03 -11.99
CA VAL A 167 16.58 -0.44 -10.59
C VAL A 167 16.00 0.67 -9.73
N LEU A 168 16.33 1.93 -10.02
CA LEU A 168 15.76 3.06 -9.28
C LEU A 168 14.24 3.15 -9.49
N LEU A 169 13.77 2.99 -10.74
CA LEU A 169 12.34 2.94 -11.05
C LEU A 169 11.63 1.80 -10.31
N ALA A 170 12.24 0.61 -10.31
CA ALA A 170 11.69 -0.55 -9.61
C ALA A 170 11.55 -0.31 -8.09
N VAL A 171 12.58 0.24 -7.43
CA VAL A 171 12.54 0.45 -5.97
C VAL A 171 11.70 1.66 -5.53
N GLU A 172 11.41 2.58 -6.45
CA GLU A 172 10.47 3.69 -6.19
C GLU A 172 9.01 3.20 -6.24
N GLN A 173 8.75 2.12 -6.98
CA GLN A 173 7.43 1.48 -7.08
C GLN A 173 7.24 0.45 -5.95
N ASP A 174 8.23 -0.42 -5.69
CA ASP A 174 8.29 -1.33 -4.54
C ASP A 174 9.73 -1.45 -4.02
N GLY A 175 9.99 -0.96 -2.82
CA GLY A 175 11.31 -0.98 -2.19
C GLY A 175 11.86 -2.40 -1.98
N SER A 176 11.01 -3.42 -2.01
CA SER A 176 11.41 -4.83 -1.95
C SER A 176 12.16 -5.28 -3.21
N ALA A 177 11.96 -4.60 -4.34
CA ALA A 177 12.65 -4.87 -5.61
C ALA A 177 14.19 -4.79 -5.50
N LEU A 178 14.70 -4.10 -4.46
CA LEU A 178 16.13 -4.07 -4.14
C LEU A 178 16.73 -5.48 -3.96
N GLU A 179 15.93 -6.48 -3.60
CA GLU A 179 16.32 -7.89 -3.55
C GLU A 179 16.89 -8.41 -4.87
N PHE A 180 16.35 -7.93 -5.99
CA PHE A 180 16.64 -8.45 -7.32
C PHE A 180 17.73 -7.68 -8.05
N ALA A 181 18.02 -6.45 -7.59
CA ALA A 181 19.11 -5.63 -8.08
C ALA A 181 20.46 -6.34 -7.99
N ALA A 182 21.39 -5.99 -8.88
CA ALA A 182 22.75 -6.50 -8.83
C ALA A 182 23.44 -6.16 -7.49
N PRO A 183 24.33 -7.01 -6.97
CA PRO A 183 24.99 -6.78 -5.68
C PRO A 183 25.69 -5.43 -5.55
N ALA A 184 26.24 -4.89 -6.65
CA ALA A 184 26.87 -3.58 -6.69
C ALA A 184 25.87 -2.45 -6.35
N LEU A 185 24.64 -2.54 -6.87
CA LEU A 185 23.58 -1.55 -6.65
C LEU A 185 22.94 -1.65 -5.26
N ARG A 186 22.97 -2.82 -4.62
CA ARG A 186 22.61 -2.97 -3.19
C ARG A 186 23.60 -2.27 -2.25
N GLY A 187 24.76 -1.86 -2.76
CA GLY A 187 25.72 -0.99 -2.09
C GLY A 187 25.59 0.49 -2.46
N ASP A 188 24.76 0.84 -3.43
CA ASP A 188 24.52 2.23 -3.83
C ASP A 188 23.62 2.91 -2.81
N ARG A 189 24.17 3.91 -2.12
CA ARG A 189 23.44 4.64 -1.07
C ARG A 189 22.16 5.29 -1.60
N GLY A 190 22.17 5.83 -2.82
CA GLY A 190 21.03 6.53 -3.42
C GLY A 190 19.87 5.58 -3.66
N ILE A 191 20.12 4.45 -4.31
CA ILE A 191 19.10 3.42 -4.58
C ILE A 191 18.55 2.87 -3.26
N VAL A 192 19.43 2.49 -2.33
CA VAL A 192 18.98 1.93 -1.04
C VAL A 192 18.19 2.94 -0.22
N SER A 193 18.54 4.24 -0.29
CA SER A 193 17.75 5.27 0.40
C SER A 193 16.37 5.44 -0.22
N ALA A 194 16.24 5.33 -1.55
CA ALA A 194 14.95 5.33 -2.22
C ALA A 194 14.10 4.13 -1.79
N ALA A 195 14.68 2.92 -1.83
CA ALA A 195 14.02 1.68 -1.42
C ALA A 195 13.57 1.72 0.05
N VAL A 196 14.41 2.23 0.96
CA VAL A 196 14.10 2.35 2.40
C VAL A 196 12.99 3.38 2.66
N ARG A 197 12.94 4.45 1.88
CA ARG A 197 11.89 5.47 1.98
C ARG A 197 10.53 4.92 1.58
N GLU A 198 10.49 4.08 0.54
CA GLU A 198 9.29 3.38 0.12
C GLU A 198 8.93 2.28 1.14
N ASN A 199 9.86 1.36 1.45
CA ASN A 199 9.69 0.27 2.41
C ASN A 199 10.91 0.13 3.34
N GLY A 200 10.74 0.46 4.62
CA GLY A 200 11.82 0.43 5.62
C GLY A 200 12.45 -0.95 5.81
N ARG A 201 11.72 -2.03 5.50
CA ARG A 201 12.26 -3.41 5.56
C ARG A 201 13.20 -3.73 4.39
N ALA A 202 13.22 -2.91 3.34
CA ALA A 202 14.17 -3.03 2.22
C ALA A 202 15.64 -2.95 2.69
N LEU A 203 15.89 -2.37 3.87
CA LEU A 203 17.20 -2.37 4.52
C LEU A 203 17.81 -3.78 4.63
N ARG A 204 17.00 -4.85 4.67
CA ARG A 204 17.47 -6.24 4.73
C ARG A 204 18.34 -6.63 3.52
N PHE A 205 18.09 -6.04 2.35
CA PHE A 205 18.77 -6.33 1.10
C PHE A 205 20.01 -5.46 0.87
N ALA A 206 20.14 -4.36 1.62
CA ALA A 206 21.27 -3.47 1.52
C ALA A 206 22.57 -4.18 1.92
N SER A 207 23.68 -3.70 1.36
CA SER A 207 25.03 -4.13 1.75
C SER A 207 25.27 -3.95 3.26
N MET A 208 26.15 -4.78 3.83
CA MET A 208 26.48 -4.69 5.27
C MET A 208 27.07 -3.34 5.66
N GLN A 209 27.74 -2.65 4.71
CA GLN A 209 28.26 -1.30 4.89
C GLN A 209 27.12 -0.31 5.13
N LEU A 210 26.06 -0.37 4.32
CA LEU A 210 24.89 0.49 4.45
C LEU A 210 24.01 0.10 5.64
N ARG A 211 23.92 -1.18 6.00
CA ARG A 211 23.28 -1.65 7.24
C ARG A 211 23.99 -1.19 8.52
N ASN A 212 25.25 -0.74 8.41
CA ASN A 212 26.01 -0.09 9.47
C ASN A 212 25.94 1.45 9.40
N ASP A 213 25.30 2.01 8.37
CA ASP A 213 25.11 3.44 8.25
C ASP A 213 23.98 3.90 9.17
N ARG A 214 24.38 4.62 10.21
CA ARG A 214 23.46 5.08 11.25
C ARG A 214 22.32 5.95 10.69
N ALA A 215 22.60 6.83 9.74
CA ALA A 215 21.59 7.74 9.20
C ALA A 215 20.55 6.98 8.36
N LEU A 216 21.02 6.02 7.54
CA LEU A 216 20.13 5.17 6.76
C LEU A 216 19.26 4.26 7.65
N VAL A 217 19.86 3.65 8.68
CA VAL A 217 19.10 2.80 9.62
C VAL A 217 18.06 3.60 10.39
N LEU A 218 18.38 4.83 10.83
CA LEU A 218 17.40 5.70 11.47
C LEU A 218 16.25 6.05 10.53
N ALA A 219 16.51 6.31 9.25
CA ALA A 219 15.47 6.52 8.25
C ALA A 219 14.60 5.26 8.08
N ALA A 220 15.21 4.07 8.03
CA ALA A 220 14.49 2.81 7.92
C ALA A 220 13.60 2.52 9.14
N VAL A 221 14.12 2.75 10.35
CA VAL A 221 13.37 2.58 11.60
C VAL A 221 12.23 3.59 11.71
N ALA A 222 12.43 4.82 11.27
CA ALA A 222 11.39 5.85 11.27
C ALA A 222 10.25 5.51 10.29
N GLN A 223 10.56 4.85 9.17
CA GLN A 223 9.55 4.37 8.22
C GLN A 223 8.85 3.11 8.75
N ASN A 224 9.63 2.11 9.20
CA ASN A 224 9.12 0.88 9.79
C ASN A 224 10.02 0.47 10.97
N PRO A 225 9.53 0.54 12.21
CA PRO A 225 10.32 0.20 13.40
C PRO A 225 10.90 -1.22 13.39
N CYS A 226 10.25 -2.18 12.72
CA CYS A 226 10.76 -3.55 12.58
C CYS A 226 12.02 -3.63 11.70
N ALA A 227 12.35 -2.58 10.93
CA ALA A 227 13.60 -2.51 10.18
C ALA A 227 14.86 -2.59 11.08
N LEU A 228 14.72 -2.32 12.38
CA LEU A 228 15.79 -2.52 13.37
C LEU A 228 16.36 -3.95 13.33
N GLU A 229 15.55 -4.96 13.03
CA GLU A 229 15.99 -6.36 12.86
C GLU A 229 17.13 -6.48 11.84
N PHE A 230 17.07 -5.66 10.80
CA PHE A 230 18.02 -5.66 9.71
C PHE A 230 19.19 -4.70 9.94
N ALA A 231 19.21 -3.92 11.01
CA ALA A 231 20.38 -3.13 11.33
C ALA A 231 21.58 -4.02 11.68
N ALA A 232 22.79 -3.54 11.43
CA ALA A 232 23.99 -4.25 11.87
C ALA A 232 24.05 -4.37 13.40
N PRO A 233 24.70 -5.41 13.97
CA PRO A 233 24.73 -5.65 15.42
C PRO A 233 25.16 -4.43 16.24
N ARG A 234 26.11 -3.63 15.73
CA ARG A 234 26.56 -2.39 16.35
C ARG A 234 25.42 -1.38 16.54
N LEU A 235 24.54 -1.23 15.56
CA LEU A 235 23.41 -0.28 15.63
C LEU A 235 22.22 -0.86 16.41
N ARG A 236 22.08 -2.20 16.46
CA ARG A 236 21.13 -2.85 17.39
C ARG A 236 21.54 -2.75 18.85
N ALA A 237 22.81 -2.41 19.12
CA ALA A 237 23.32 -2.03 20.43
C ALA A 237 23.41 -0.51 20.64
N ASP A 238 23.03 0.31 19.64
CA ASP A 238 22.97 1.76 19.79
C ASP A 238 21.68 2.13 20.51
N ARG A 239 21.83 2.58 21.75
CA ARG A 239 20.72 2.94 22.63
C ARG A 239 19.78 3.97 22.00
N GLN A 240 20.29 4.94 21.25
CA GLN A 240 19.44 5.98 20.64
C GLN A 240 18.61 5.42 19.48
N VAL A 241 19.20 4.55 18.66
CA VAL A 241 18.49 3.89 17.55
C VAL A 241 17.39 2.97 18.09
N VAL A 242 17.71 2.16 19.09
CA VAL A 242 16.75 1.24 19.72
C VAL A 242 15.62 2.00 20.41
N LEU A 243 15.92 3.06 21.15
CA LEU A 243 14.89 3.87 21.80
C LEU A 243 13.92 4.48 20.80
N GLN A 244 14.39 4.90 19.62
CA GLN A 244 13.50 5.40 18.57
C GLN A 244 12.55 4.30 18.08
N ALA A 245 13.08 3.11 17.77
CA ALA A 245 12.26 1.98 17.31
C ALA A 245 11.22 1.56 18.35
N VAL A 246 11.62 1.45 19.62
CA VAL A 246 10.77 0.98 20.74
C VAL A 246 9.68 1.99 21.08
N ARG A 247 9.97 3.29 20.92
CA ARG A 247 8.96 4.34 21.10
C ARG A 247 7.81 4.19 20.13
N ASP A 248 8.09 3.82 18.89
CA ASP A 248 7.09 3.71 17.83
C ASP A 248 6.43 2.32 17.83
N ASN A 249 7.19 1.25 18.12
CA ASN A 249 6.68 -0.10 18.30
C ASN A 249 7.46 -0.85 19.38
N ALA A 250 6.81 -1.11 20.52
CA ALA A 250 7.42 -1.73 21.69
C ALA A 250 7.95 -3.16 21.44
N ASP A 251 7.36 -3.90 20.50
CA ASP A 251 7.78 -5.26 20.17
C ASP A 251 9.13 -5.31 19.46
N THR A 252 9.60 -4.17 18.93
CA THR A 252 10.92 -4.08 18.28
C THR A 252 12.07 -4.25 19.25
N LEU A 253 11.83 -4.13 20.56
CA LEU A 253 12.84 -4.39 21.59
C LEU A 253 13.50 -5.77 21.43
N ARG A 254 12.75 -6.77 20.96
CA ARG A 254 13.26 -8.13 20.71
C ARG A 254 14.42 -8.17 19.71
N PHE A 255 14.57 -7.13 18.88
CA PHE A 255 15.62 -7.02 17.87
C PHE A 255 16.88 -6.33 18.39
N ALA A 256 16.80 -5.62 19.51
CA ALA A 256 17.94 -4.97 20.15
C ALA A 256 18.98 -5.99 20.65
N SER A 257 20.19 -5.54 20.96
CA SER A 257 21.19 -6.37 21.63
C SER A 257 20.69 -6.86 23.00
N PRO A 258 21.11 -8.04 23.49
CA PRO A 258 20.68 -8.58 24.79
C PRO A 258 20.82 -7.59 25.95
N ASP A 259 21.90 -6.80 25.97
CA ASP A 259 22.15 -5.80 27.01
C ASP A 259 21.04 -4.73 27.07
N LEU A 260 20.60 -4.24 25.91
CA LEU A 260 19.53 -3.24 25.80
C LEU A 260 18.12 -3.83 25.99
N GLN A 261 17.95 -5.14 25.76
CA GLN A 261 16.68 -5.80 26.07
C GLN A 261 16.41 -5.82 27.58
N MET A 262 17.48 -5.86 28.39
CA MET A 262 17.42 -5.84 29.85
C MET A 262 17.59 -4.43 30.45
N ASP A 263 17.73 -3.40 29.62
CA ASP A 263 17.83 -2.01 30.07
C ASP A 263 16.47 -1.55 30.63
N GLU A 264 16.45 -1.19 31.91
CA GLU A 264 15.24 -0.78 32.64
C GLU A 264 14.55 0.43 32.01
N ALA A 265 15.29 1.37 31.43
CA ALA A 265 14.72 2.55 30.80
C ALA A 265 14.06 2.23 29.46
N VAL A 266 14.55 1.22 28.74
CA VAL A 266 13.93 0.74 27.49
C VAL A 266 12.70 -0.13 27.81
N ALA A 267 12.78 -0.93 28.88
CA ALA A 267 11.66 -1.72 29.38
C ALA A 267 10.50 -0.84 29.90
N ALA A 268 10.80 0.30 30.53
CA ALA A 268 9.79 1.25 30.98
C ALA A 268 8.92 1.80 29.84
N ILE A 269 9.52 2.14 28.69
CA ILE A 269 8.79 2.63 27.51
C ILE A 269 7.87 1.54 26.93
N ARG A 270 8.36 0.30 26.90
CA ARG A 270 7.56 -0.86 26.46
C ARG A 270 6.32 -1.05 27.34
N GLU A 271 6.50 -0.94 28.65
CA GLU A 271 5.40 -1.10 29.61
C GLU A 271 4.40 0.06 29.55
N GLU A 272 4.87 1.30 29.39
CA GLU A 272 4.03 2.50 29.19
C GLU A 272 3.15 2.37 27.94
N ARG A 273 3.72 1.98 26.79
CA ARG A 273 2.97 1.71 25.55
C ARG A 273 1.97 0.57 25.67
N ARG A 274 2.35 -0.52 26.36
CA ARG A 274 1.46 -1.66 26.60
C ARG A 274 0.24 -1.24 27.40
N GLN A 275 0.43 -0.40 28.42
CA GLN A 275 -0.66 0.16 29.21
C GLN A 275 -1.54 1.09 28.37
N HIS A 276 -0.95 2.02 27.61
CA HIS A 276 -1.69 2.90 26.70
C HIS A 276 -2.52 2.14 25.64
N GLY A 277 -1.97 1.11 25.00
CA GLY A 277 -2.72 0.32 24.01
C GLY A 277 -3.87 -0.49 24.62
N LEU A 278 -3.72 -0.96 25.87
CA LEU A 278 -4.82 -1.58 26.62
C LEU A 278 -5.92 -0.57 26.95
N HIS A 279 -5.56 0.69 27.24
CA HIS A 279 -6.54 1.75 27.45
C HIS A 279 -7.31 2.12 26.18
N GLU A 280 -6.67 2.08 25.00
CA GLU A 280 -7.30 2.41 23.71
C GLU A 280 -8.30 1.32 23.27
N LEU A 281 -7.92 0.04 23.36
CA LEU A 281 -8.81 -1.10 23.11
C LEU A 281 -9.99 -1.15 24.11
N ALA A 282 -9.72 -0.81 25.37
CA ALA A 282 -10.77 -0.67 26.37
C ALA A 282 -11.68 0.54 26.08
N ALA A 283 -11.16 1.66 25.57
CA ALA A 283 -11.95 2.83 25.20
C ALA A 283 -12.87 2.57 23.99
N GLU A 284 -12.45 1.77 23.02
CA GLU A 284 -13.32 1.32 21.92
C GLU A 284 -14.39 0.33 22.40
N SER A 285 -14.02 -0.64 23.24
CA SER A 285 -14.99 -1.55 23.87
C SER A 285 -16.03 -0.78 24.71
N LEU A 286 -15.60 0.29 25.39
CA LEU A 286 -16.48 1.17 26.17
C LEU A 286 -17.50 1.91 25.30
N LYS A 287 -17.24 2.18 24.01
CA LYS A 287 -18.20 2.85 23.10
C LYS A 287 -19.41 1.98 22.77
N GLU A 288 -19.31 0.67 22.93
CA GLU A 288 -20.39 -0.30 22.65
C GLU A 288 -21.20 -0.68 23.91
N MET A 289 -20.76 -0.27 25.10
CA MET A 289 -21.35 -0.65 26.39
C MET A 289 -22.43 0.33 26.89
N GLY A 290 -23.33 -0.12 27.77
CA GLY A 290 -24.37 0.72 28.40
C GLY A 290 -23.81 1.71 29.43
N GLU A 291 -24.53 2.81 29.69
CA GLU A 291 -24.06 3.93 30.54
C GLU A 291 -23.69 3.51 31.97
N GLU A 292 -24.46 2.59 32.57
CA GLU A 292 -24.18 2.06 33.92
C GLU A 292 -22.89 1.22 33.98
N GLU A 293 -22.57 0.47 32.92
CA GLU A 293 -21.37 -0.37 32.87
C GLU A 293 -20.11 0.48 32.65
N ARG A 294 -20.21 1.55 31.83
CA ARG A 294 -19.13 2.54 31.67
C ARG A 294 -18.81 3.24 32.99
N LEU A 295 -19.83 3.60 33.76
CA LEU A 295 -19.70 4.22 35.09
C LEU A 295 -19.04 3.28 36.12
N ALA A 296 -19.38 1.99 36.10
CA ALA A 296 -18.77 1.00 36.99
C ALA A 296 -17.27 0.77 36.67
N ILE A 297 -16.90 0.74 35.39
CA ILE A 297 -15.50 0.57 34.96
C ILE A 297 -14.68 1.84 35.26
N ALA A 298 -15.24 3.04 35.02
CA ALA A 298 -14.58 4.29 35.37
C ALA A 298 -14.28 4.40 36.88
N ALA A 299 -15.22 3.95 37.73
CA ALA A 299 -15.03 3.88 39.18
C ALA A 299 -13.90 2.90 39.58
N HIS A 300 -13.74 1.79 38.85
CA HIS A 300 -12.68 0.82 39.08
C HIS A 300 -11.30 1.34 38.66
N TRP A 301 -11.18 1.98 37.50
CA TRP A 301 -9.93 2.55 37.00
C TRP A 301 -9.42 3.71 37.86
N HIS A 302 -10.31 4.56 38.38
CA HIS A 302 -9.93 5.60 39.34
C HIS A 302 -9.39 5.03 40.66
N ALA A 303 -9.87 3.85 41.08
CA ALA A 303 -9.35 3.17 42.28
C ALA A 303 -7.93 2.59 42.05
N GLU A 304 -7.62 2.09 40.85
CA GLU A 304 -6.26 1.63 40.49
C GLU A 304 -5.28 2.79 40.28
N ALA A 305 -5.70 3.88 39.64
CA ALA A 305 -4.88 5.09 39.50
C ALA A 305 -4.46 5.68 40.87
N GLY A 306 -5.34 5.60 41.86
CA GLY A 306 -5.03 5.95 43.26
C GLY A 306 -3.93 5.07 43.88
N GLN A 307 -3.83 3.78 43.51
CA GLN A 307 -2.79 2.88 44.02
C GLN A 307 -1.41 3.16 43.42
N LEU A 308 -1.34 3.61 42.16
CA LEU A 308 -0.11 4.02 41.49
C LEU A 308 0.45 5.32 42.08
N LEU A 309 -0.42 6.30 42.38
CA LEU A 309 -0.05 7.54 43.09
C LEU A 309 0.53 7.27 44.49
N HIS A 310 0.00 6.26 45.21
CA HIS A 310 0.52 5.88 46.54
C HIS A 310 1.92 5.27 46.51
N ARG A 311 2.29 4.49 45.48
CA ARG A 311 3.66 3.95 45.35
C ARG A 311 4.69 5.03 45.06
N TRP A 312 4.29 6.09 44.36
CA TRP A 312 5.17 7.17 43.96
C TRP A 312 5.38 8.25 45.03
N ALA A 313 4.38 8.49 45.90
CA ALA A 313 4.45 9.62 46.84
C ALA A 313 5.26 9.37 48.13
N GLY A 314 5.47 8.13 48.59
CA GLY A 314 6.31 7.86 49.79
C GLY A 314 5.90 8.58 51.09
N ILE A 315 4.67 9.14 51.16
CA ILE A 315 4.19 9.91 52.32
C ILE A 315 3.70 8.96 53.41
N ARG A 316 4.40 8.91 54.54
CA ARG A 316 3.89 8.32 55.80
C ARG A 316 2.86 9.27 56.41
N LEU A 317 1.58 9.02 56.20
CA LEU A 317 0.52 9.66 56.96
C LEU A 317 0.43 9.02 58.37
N GLN A 318 0.36 9.86 59.40
CA GLN A 318 0.25 9.45 60.81
C GLN A 318 -1.05 8.68 61.06
N GLN A 319 -1.00 7.71 61.99
CA GLN A 319 -1.99 6.62 62.14
C GLN A 319 -3.42 7.08 62.49
N PRO A 320 -4.47 6.53 61.85
CA PRO A 320 -5.86 6.66 62.32
C PRO A 320 -6.19 5.63 63.42
N PRO A 321 -7.28 5.81 64.18
CA PRO A 321 -7.65 4.93 65.29
C PRO A 321 -8.06 3.51 64.81
N ALA A 322 -7.74 2.51 65.63
CA ALA A 322 -7.90 1.10 65.33
C ALA A 322 -9.36 0.62 65.36
N CYS A 323 -9.79 -0.07 64.31
CA CYS A 323 -11.05 -0.84 64.28
C CYS A 323 -10.89 -2.13 65.11
N PRO A 324 -11.75 -2.41 66.10
CA PRO A 324 -11.56 -3.54 67.04
C PRO A 324 -11.64 -4.95 66.41
N ASP A 325 -12.29 -5.09 65.25
CA ASP A 325 -12.48 -6.40 64.60
C ASP A 325 -11.38 -6.76 63.58
N CYS A 326 -10.45 -5.82 63.31
CA CYS A 326 -9.35 -6.03 62.36
C CYS A 326 -8.04 -6.34 63.12
N LEU A 327 -7.98 -7.51 63.75
CA LEU A 327 -6.73 -8.05 64.29
C LEU A 327 -5.82 -8.51 63.15
N ILE A 328 -5.13 -7.55 62.51
CA ILE A 328 -3.77 -7.56 61.91
C ILE A 328 -3.65 -6.35 60.95
N GLY A 329 -2.93 -5.32 61.41
CA GLY A 329 -1.92 -4.57 60.63
C GLY A 329 -2.30 -3.73 59.40
N ARG A 330 -2.31 -2.40 59.58
CA ARG A 330 -1.77 -1.35 58.67
C ARG A 330 -2.31 -1.22 57.22
N HIS A 331 -3.62 -1.07 57.03
CA HIS A 331 -4.13 -0.46 55.79
C HIS A 331 -5.28 0.51 56.08
N LEU A 332 -5.21 1.70 55.48
CA LEU A 332 -6.17 2.80 55.60
C LEU A 332 -7.44 2.60 54.74
N TRP A 333 -7.65 1.40 54.20
CA TRP A 333 -8.78 1.09 53.33
C TRP A 333 -9.38 -0.26 53.67
N CYS A 334 -10.57 -0.23 54.27
CA CYS A 334 -11.39 -1.42 54.46
C CYS A 334 -12.35 -1.55 53.27
N LEU A 335 -12.24 -2.62 52.50
CA LEU A 335 -13.13 -2.96 51.37
C LEU A 335 -14.61 -3.10 51.79
N ARG A 336 -14.92 -3.11 53.09
CA ARG A 336 -16.28 -3.18 53.62
C ARG A 336 -16.84 -1.82 54.09
N CYS A 337 -16.01 -0.78 54.17
CA CYS A 337 -16.37 0.52 54.74
C CYS A 337 -16.06 1.69 53.79
N GLY A 338 -16.20 1.49 52.47
CA GLY A 338 -16.16 2.59 51.50
C GLY A 338 -17.14 3.71 51.85
N PRO A 339 -17.03 4.91 51.22
CA PRO A 339 -17.87 6.04 51.57
C PRO A 339 -19.33 5.63 51.51
N SER A 340 -20.06 5.84 52.61
CA SER A 340 -21.44 5.36 52.76
C SER A 340 -22.42 6.07 51.82
N SER A 341 -21.96 7.09 51.07
CA SER A 341 -22.75 7.75 50.04
C SER A 341 -21.90 8.46 48.97
N MET A 342 -22.49 8.67 47.80
CA MET A 342 -21.95 9.46 46.68
C MET A 342 -21.57 10.90 47.09
N ALA A 343 -22.21 11.47 48.11
CA ALA A 343 -21.94 12.82 48.59
C ALA A 343 -20.62 12.93 49.36
N ASP A 344 -20.16 11.83 49.98
CA ASP A 344 -18.91 11.80 50.75
C ASP A 344 -17.70 11.58 49.84
N ALA A 345 -17.87 10.78 48.78
CA ALA A 345 -16.89 10.68 47.70
C ALA A 345 -16.71 12.02 46.98
N ARG A 346 -17.81 12.74 46.70
CA ARG A 346 -17.77 14.05 46.02
C ARG A 346 -17.07 15.13 46.85
N ARG A 347 -17.31 15.18 48.18
CA ARG A 347 -16.61 16.10 49.10
C ARG A 347 -15.12 15.83 49.19
N ALA A 348 -14.71 14.56 49.23
CA ALA A 348 -13.29 14.19 49.22
C ALA A 348 -12.60 14.63 47.91
N MET A 349 -13.28 14.48 46.77
CA MET A 349 -12.78 14.96 45.47
C MET A 349 -12.72 16.48 45.37
N GLU A 350 -13.70 17.20 45.92
CA GLU A 350 -13.67 18.68 46.00
C GLU A 350 -12.52 19.19 46.87
N GLN A 351 -12.15 18.45 47.91
CA GLN A 351 -11.04 18.78 48.80
C GLN A 351 -9.67 18.56 48.10
N VAL A 352 -9.50 17.49 47.33
CA VAL A 352 -8.30 17.26 46.51
C VAL A 352 -8.18 18.28 45.37
N ALA A 353 -9.31 18.66 44.76
CA ALA A 353 -9.34 19.70 43.73
C ALA A 353 -9.02 21.11 44.26
N ALA A 354 -9.22 21.34 45.57
CA ALA A 354 -8.86 22.57 46.25
C ALA A 354 -7.37 22.64 46.65
N GLU A 355 -6.70 21.49 46.80
CA GLU A 355 -5.30 21.42 47.25
C GLU A 355 -4.29 21.49 46.09
N ASP A 356 -4.64 21.04 44.86
CA ASP A 356 -3.76 21.21 43.70
C ASP A 356 -4.51 21.46 42.38
N HIS A 357 -4.87 22.74 42.19
CA HIS A 357 -5.67 23.22 41.06
C HIS A 357 -4.96 23.05 39.69
N GLN A 358 -3.63 22.99 39.66
CA GLN A 358 -2.87 22.84 38.40
C GLN A 358 -2.95 21.41 37.85
N MET A 359 -2.97 20.40 38.73
CA MET A 359 -3.11 19.00 38.33
C MET A 359 -4.49 18.74 37.70
N VAL A 360 -5.56 19.24 38.34
CA VAL A 360 -6.94 19.10 37.83
C VAL A 360 -7.11 19.80 36.49
N GLN A 361 -6.53 21.00 36.30
CA GLN A 361 -6.59 21.68 35.01
C GLN A 361 -5.79 20.98 33.90
N ARG A 362 -4.69 20.29 34.25
CA ARG A 362 -3.88 19.51 33.29
C ARG A 362 -4.64 18.27 32.83
N GLU A 363 -5.24 17.52 33.74
CA GLU A 363 -6.07 16.35 33.43
C GLU A 363 -7.35 16.74 32.68
N GLN A 364 -8.02 17.82 33.06
CA GLN A 364 -9.20 18.33 32.33
C GLN A 364 -8.86 18.93 30.96
N ARG A 365 -7.61 19.33 30.71
CA ARG A 365 -7.13 19.75 29.39
C ARG A 365 -6.89 18.52 28.51
N LEU A 366 -6.19 17.51 29.04
CA LEU A 366 -5.96 16.24 28.34
C LEU A 366 -7.29 15.56 27.98
N MET A 367 -8.27 15.59 28.87
CA MET A 367 -9.59 14.99 28.65
C MET A 367 -10.47 15.79 27.67
N ARG A 368 -10.20 17.09 27.46
CA ARG A 368 -10.86 17.93 26.45
C ARG A 368 -10.18 17.90 25.08
N GLU A 369 -8.89 17.60 25.03
CA GLU A 369 -8.16 17.35 23.78
C GLU A 369 -8.46 15.93 23.23
N PHE A 370 -9.06 15.07 24.04
CA PHE A 370 -9.40 13.68 23.73
C PHE A 370 -10.88 13.47 23.32
N LEU A 371 -11.80 14.39 23.69
CA LEU A 371 -13.19 14.45 23.23
C LEU A 371 -13.30 15.31 21.98
#